data_AF-A0A519ZGI1-F1
#
_entry.id   AF-A0A519ZGI1-F1
#
_cell.length_a   1.000
_cell.length_b   1.000
_cell.length_c   1.000
_cell.angle_alpha   90.00
_cell.angle_beta   90.00
_cell.angle_gamma   90.00
#
_symmetry.space_group_name_H-M   'P 1'
#
loop_
_entity.id
_entity.type
_entity.pdbx_description
1 polymer ?
#
loop_
_entity_poly.entity_id
_entity_poly.type
_entity_poly.pdbx_seq_one_letter_code
_entity_poly.pdbx_strand_id
1 'polypeptide(L)' 'LVQLATRTRHLRDEGLDEGASTRMLVHAALLVRAGLTPHDAALQAIAEPLSDDADVLAALRALVRATF' A
#
# COMPACT_ATOMS: atom_id res chain seq x y z
N LEU A 1 5.11 4.31 5.78
CA LEU A 1 4.06 4.82 4.86
C LEU A 1 4.64 5.53 3.63
N VAL A 2 5.36 6.66 3.76
CA VAL A 2 5.91 7.37 2.57
C VAL A 2 6.85 6.48 1.74
N GLN A 3 7.74 5.73 2.39
CA GLN A 3 8.62 4.77 1.70
C GLN A 3 7.84 3.71 0.89
N LEU A 4 6.75 3.18 1.47
CA LEU A 4 5.86 2.25 0.77
C LEU A 4 5.25 2.91 -0.47
N ALA A 5 4.71 4.13 -0.33
CA ALA A 5 4.16 4.85 -1.47
C ALA A 5 5.18 5.09 -2.58
N THR A 6 6.41 5.50 -2.24
CA THR A 6 7.48 5.67 -3.23
C THR A 6 7.72 4.37 -4.00
N ARG A 7 7.84 3.25 -3.29
CA ARG A 7 8.02 1.93 -3.91
C ARG A 7 6.84 1.54 -4.82
N THR A 8 5.59 1.72 -4.37
CA THR A 8 4.42 1.43 -5.22
C THR A 8 4.35 2.32 -6.47
N ARG A 9 4.82 3.57 -6.39
CA ARG A 9 4.84 4.48 -7.55
C ARG A 9 5.90 4.10 -8.58
N HIS A 10 6.98 3.44 -8.16
CA HIS A 10 7.96 2.87 -9.10
C HIS A 10 7.40 1.65 -9.83
N LEU A 11 6.54 0.85 -9.18
CA LEU A 11 5.86 -0.30 -9.81
C LEU A 11 4.87 0.10 -10.92
N ARG A 12 4.55 1.39 -11.06
CA ARG A 12 3.69 1.86 -12.15
C ARG A 12 4.26 1.49 -13.51
N ASP A 13 5.57 1.56 -13.64
CA ASP A 13 6.25 1.26 -14.90
C ASP A 13 6.41 -0.27 -15.12
N GLU A 14 5.94 -1.10 -14.17
CA GLU A 14 6.08 -2.56 -14.13
C GLU A 14 4.72 -3.31 -14.10
N GLY A 15 3.60 -2.61 -14.34
CA GLY A 15 2.27 -3.25 -14.48
C GLY A 15 1.21 -2.81 -13.46
N LEU A 16 1.51 -1.83 -12.62
CA LEU A 16 0.51 -1.19 -11.76
C LEU A 16 -0.06 0.05 -12.47
N ASP A 17 -1.38 0.19 -12.58
CA ASP A 17 -2.00 1.34 -13.27
C ASP A 17 -1.66 2.67 -12.56
N GLU A 18 -1.69 2.68 -11.23
CA GLU A 18 -1.31 3.83 -10.41
C GLU A 18 -0.66 3.42 -9.08
N GLY A 19 0.33 4.19 -8.61
CA GLY A 19 0.92 3.98 -7.29
C GLY A 19 0.09 4.61 -6.17
N ALA A 20 0.43 4.30 -4.91
CA ALA A 20 -0.32 4.79 -3.76
C ALA A 20 -0.47 6.33 -3.75
N SER A 21 -1.72 6.79 -3.71
CA SER A 21 -2.05 8.20 -3.61
C SER A 21 -1.77 8.77 -2.20
N THR A 22 -1.66 10.09 -2.08
CA THR A 22 -1.53 10.75 -0.78
C THR A 22 -2.77 10.51 0.11
N ARG A 23 -3.97 10.37 -0.49
CA ARG A 23 -5.21 10.06 0.24
C ARG A 23 -5.13 8.70 0.93
N MET A 24 -4.58 7.69 0.25
CA MET A 24 -4.38 6.35 0.81
C MET A 24 -3.41 6.37 1.99
N LEU A 25 -2.34 7.16 1.92
CA LEU A 25 -1.42 7.37 3.04
C LEU A 25 -2.12 8.01 4.25
N VAL A 26 -2.97 9.01 4.01
CA VAL A 26 -3.78 9.63 5.07
C VAL A 26 -4.71 8.59 5.69
N HIS A 27 -5.43 7.79 4.91
CA HIS A 27 -6.30 6.74 5.46
C HIS A 27 -5.54 5.68 6.26
N ALA A 28 -4.37 5.22 5.77
CA ALA A 28 -3.52 4.32 6.53
C ALA A 28 -3.12 4.94 7.89
N ALA A 29 -2.72 6.22 7.91
CA ALA A 29 -2.39 6.91 9.17
C ALA A 29 -3.60 7.05 10.11
N LEU A 30 -4.80 7.27 9.57
CA LEU A 30 -6.04 7.31 10.36
C LEU A 30 -6.33 5.95 11.01
N LEU A 31 -6.14 4.84 10.28
CA LEU A 31 -6.31 3.49 10.82
C LEU A 31 -5.27 3.17 11.90
N VAL A 32 -4.01 3.56 11.70
CA VAL A 32 -2.98 3.42 12.74
C VAL A 32 -3.38 4.20 14.00
N ARG A 33 -3.88 5.43 13.83
CA ARG A 33 -4.36 6.24 14.96
C ARG A 33 -5.59 5.60 15.66
N ALA A 34 -6.37 4.81 14.94
CA ALA A 34 -7.50 4.04 15.47
C ALA A 34 -7.09 2.71 16.13
N GLY A 35 -5.79 2.37 16.14
CA GLY A 35 -5.25 1.20 16.85
C GLY A 35 -4.83 0.03 15.95
N LEU A 36 -4.91 0.16 14.63
CA LEU A 36 -4.35 -0.86 13.73
C LEU A 36 -2.83 -0.79 13.72
N THR A 37 -2.19 -1.94 13.48
CA THR A 37 -0.75 -1.96 13.22
C THR A 37 -0.43 -1.20 11.93
N PRO A 38 0.76 -0.59 11.77
CA PRO A 38 1.16 0.03 10.52
C PRO A 38 1.10 -0.93 9.32
N HIS A 39 1.39 -2.20 9.54
CA HIS A 39 1.27 -3.27 8.55
C HIS A 39 -0.17 -3.45 8.09
N ASP A 40 -1.11 -3.68 9.01
CA ASP A 40 -2.51 -3.97 8.66
C ASP A 40 -3.21 -2.74 8.08
N ALA A 41 -2.90 -1.55 8.61
CA ALA A 41 -3.39 -0.29 8.05
C ALA A 41 -2.89 -0.07 6.62
N ALA A 42 -1.63 -0.40 6.32
CA ALA A 42 -1.09 -0.31 4.97
C ALA A 42 -1.67 -1.37 4.03
N LEU A 43 -1.92 -2.60 4.50
CA LEU A 43 -2.64 -3.59 3.71
C LEU A 43 -4.02 -3.05 3.30
N GLN A 44 -4.83 -2.68 4.28
CA GLN A 44 -6.23 -2.29 4.07
C GLN A 44 -6.40 -0.98 3.28
N ALA A 45 -5.60 0.04 3.58
CA ALA A 45 -5.79 1.36 2.97
C ALA A 45 -4.86 1.62 1.76
N ILE A 46 -3.87 0.75 1.51
CA ILE A 46 -2.92 0.93 0.40
C ILE A 46 -2.89 -0.28 -0.53
N ALA A 47 -2.60 -1.49 -0.05
CA ALA A 47 -2.42 -2.63 -0.95
C ALA A 47 -3.73 -3.09 -1.60
N GLU A 48 -4.77 -3.33 -0.80
CA GLU A 48 -6.05 -3.85 -1.29
C GLU A 48 -6.74 -2.91 -2.31
N PRO A 49 -6.73 -1.57 -2.15
CA PRO A 49 -7.39 -0.69 -3.12
C PRO A 49 -6.61 -0.43 -4.40
N LEU A 50 -5.35 -0.87 -4.50
CA LEU A 50 -4.49 -0.56 -5.66
C LEU A 50 -4.72 -1.51 -6.85
N SER A 51 -5.25 -2.70 -6.62
CA SER A 51 -5.50 -3.68 -7.68
C SER A 51 -6.42 -4.79 -7.20
N ASP A 52 -7.25 -5.32 -8.10
CA ASP A 52 -8.00 -6.56 -7.91
C ASP A 52 -7.26 -7.79 -8.49
N ASP A 53 -6.14 -7.57 -9.20
CA ASP A 53 -5.33 -8.65 -9.75
C ASP A 53 -4.57 -9.37 -8.63
N ALA A 54 -4.72 -10.70 -8.56
CA ALA A 54 -4.17 -11.51 -7.48
C ALA A 54 -2.64 -11.51 -7.42
N ASP A 55 -1.95 -11.44 -8.57
CA ASP A 55 -0.50 -11.45 -8.66
C ASP A 55 0.05 -10.06 -8.26
N VAL A 56 -0.58 -8.99 -8.73
CA VAL A 56 -0.25 -7.62 -8.32
C VAL A 56 -0.47 -7.44 -6.81
N LEU A 57 -1.59 -7.94 -6.27
CA LEU A 57 -1.87 -7.95 -4.84
C LEU A 57 -0.82 -8.73 -4.05
N ALA A 58 -0.36 -9.88 -4.55
CA ALA A 58 0.69 -10.64 -3.89
C ALA A 58 2.00 -9.84 -3.79
N ALA A 59 2.39 -9.15 -4.86
CA ALA A 59 3.55 -8.27 -4.88
C ALA A 59 3.40 -7.07 -3.92
N LEU A 60 2.24 -6.40 -3.94
CA LEU A 60 1.94 -5.29 -3.02
C LEU A 60 1.98 -5.73 -1.56
N ARG A 61 1.38 -6.89 -1.23
CA ARG A 61 1.42 -7.47 0.12
C ARG A 61 2.85 -7.81 0.54
N ALA A 62 3.68 -8.32 -0.37
CA ALA A 62 5.10 -8.54 -0.09
C ALA A 62 5.85 -7.22 0.18
N LEU A 63 5.53 -6.17 -0.58
CA LEU A 63 6.08 -4.83 -0.39
C LEU A 63 5.72 -4.24 0.98
N VAL A 64 4.48 -4.44 1.43
CA VAL A 64 4.01 -4.05 2.77
C VAL A 64 4.79 -4.80 3.85
N ARG A 65 4.88 -6.14 3.75
CA ARG A 65 5.68 -6.97 4.67
C ARG A 65 7.16 -6.59 4.71
N ALA A 66 7.72 -6.13 3.59
CA ALA A 66 9.13 -5.69 3.53
C ALA A 66 9.34 -4.25 4.06
N THR A 67 8.27 -3.53 4.43
CA THR A 67 8.35 -2.15 4.92
C THR A 67 8.10 -2.02 6.43
N PHE A 68 7.40 -2.97 7.04
CA PHE A 68 7.03 -2.97 8.47
C PHE A 68 7.38 -4.32 9.11
#